data_AF-A0A5N5Q7W1-F1
#
_entry.id   AF-A0A5N5Q7W1-F1
#
_cell.length_a   1.000
_cell.length_b   1.000
_cell.length_c   1.000
_cell.angle_alpha   90.00
_cell.angle_beta   90.00
_cell.angle_gamma   90.00
#
_symmetry.space_group_name_H-M   'P 1'
#
loop_
_entity.id
_entity.type
_entity.pdbx_description
1 polymer ?
#
loop_
_entity_poly.entity_id
_entity_poly.type
_entity_poly.pdbx_seq_one_letter_code
_entity_poly.pdbx_strand_id
1 'polypeptide(L)'
;MTDFDFSYLKTVLLGLPDSPIATGSVSSYDFRHYVPSSDGLDKTESTNGTVNYNLEKILGYERDGLVLNGNGPGMVALADLLNSYTTQFRIPNDAVLALWGPAVLATAQAIYTSAGKPVSTIRIG
;
A
#
# COMPACT_ATOMS: atom_id res chain seq x y z
N MET A 1 2.20 6.09 -19.81
CA MET A 1 1.71 5.78 -18.46
C MET A 1 1.37 7.11 -17.80
N THR A 2 0.12 7.31 -17.37
CA THR A 2 -0.24 8.42 -16.50
C THR A 2 0.45 8.20 -15.16
N ASP A 3 1.23 9.19 -14.69
CA ASP A 3 1.85 9.15 -13.37
C ASP A 3 0.76 9.01 -12.30
N PHE A 4 0.84 7.97 -11.48
CA PHE A 4 -0.08 7.78 -10.35
C PHE A 4 0.19 8.86 -9.28
N ASP A 5 -0.87 9.51 -8.80
CA ASP A 5 -0.75 10.57 -7.79
C ASP A 5 -0.61 9.98 -6.37
N PHE A 6 0.64 9.73 -5.97
CA PHE A 6 0.97 9.27 -4.63
C PHE A 6 0.67 10.31 -3.53
N SER A 7 0.55 11.60 -3.87
CA SER A 7 0.18 12.65 -2.90
C SER A 7 -1.31 12.56 -2.55
N TYR A 8 -2.15 12.26 -3.54
CA TYR A 8 -3.54 11.94 -3.30
C TYR A 8 -3.70 10.65 -2.48
N LEU A 9 -2.91 9.61 -2.78
CA LEU A 9 -2.94 8.38 -1.98
C LEU A 9 -2.62 8.65 -0.50
N LYS A 10 -1.57 9.43 -0.20
CA LYS A 10 -1.25 9.84 1.18
C LYS A 10 -2.42 10.50 1.90
N THR A 11 -3.08 11.43 1.21
CA THR A 11 -4.25 12.16 1.73
C THR A 11 -5.37 11.20 2.12
N VAL A 12 -5.65 10.22 1.25
CA VAL A 12 -6.70 9.22 1.49
C VAL A 12 -6.34 8.31 2.67
N LEU A 13 -5.08 7.83 2.74
CA LEU A 13 -4.60 6.96 3.81
C LEU A 13 -4.56 7.65 5.18
N LEU A 14 -4.23 8.94 5.22
CA LEU A 14 -4.21 9.73 6.47
C LEU A 14 -5.61 9.85 7.09
N GLY A 15 -6.65 9.96 6.26
CA GLY A 15 -8.02 10.13 6.73
C GLY A 15 -8.79 8.84 6.99
N LEU A 16 -8.15 7.67 6.92
CA LEU A 16 -8.83 6.39 7.10
C LEU A 16 -9.56 6.33 8.45
N PRO A 17 -10.84 5.91 8.49
CA PRO A 17 -11.61 5.85 9.73
C PRO A 17 -11.03 4.85 10.75
N ASP A 18 -11.20 5.13 12.05
CA ASP A 18 -10.70 4.32 13.17
C ASP A 18 -11.43 2.99 13.43
N SER A 19 -12.51 2.67 12.68
CA SER A 19 -13.35 1.48 12.89
C SER A 19 -12.91 0.29 12.03
N PRO A 20 -13.15 -0.96 12.47
CA PRO A 20 -12.18 -2.05 12.36
C PRO A 20 -11.96 -2.46 10.91
N ILE A 21 -10.71 -2.37 10.50
CA ILE A 21 -10.24 -2.98 9.27
C ILE A 21 -10.01 -4.46 9.61
N ALA A 22 -10.96 -5.32 9.21
CA ALA A 22 -10.99 -6.77 9.32
C ALA A 22 -10.27 -7.42 10.53
N THR A 23 -11.05 -7.98 11.46
CA THR A 23 -10.55 -8.86 12.53
C THR A 23 -10.02 -10.17 11.95
N GLY A 24 -8.73 -10.20 11.66
CA GLY A 24 -7.93 -11.40 11.41
C GLY A 24 -6.54 -11.19 11.98
N SER A 25 -5.83 -12.26 12.34
CA SER A 25 -4.51 -12.24 12.97
C SER A 25 -3.39 -11.76 12.03
N VAL A 26 -3.56 -10.58 11.43
CA VAL A 26 -2.58 -9.94 10.54
C VAL A 26 -2.11 -8.69 11.27
N SER A 27 -0.86 -8.75 11.75
CA SER A 27 -0.18 -7.65 12.42
C SER A 27 -0.37 -6.34 11.66
N SER A 28 -0.76 -5.26 12.35
CA SER A 28 -0.68 -3.91 11.79
C SER A 28 0.79 -3.61 11.47
N TYR A 29 1.14 -3.59 10.19
CA TYR A 29 2.51 -3.34 9.76
C TYR A 29 2.79 -1.84 9.72
N ASP A 30 3.94 -1.43 10.23
CA ASP A 30 4.41 -0.05 10.19
C ASP A 30 5.40 0.14 9.03
N PHE A 31 4.94 0.73 7.92
CA PHE A 31 5.74 0.92 6.73
C PHE A 31 6.88 1.93 6.89
N ARG A 32 6.94 2.69 8.00
CA ARG A 32 8.08 3.60 8.30
C ARG A 32 9.39 2.84 8.48
N HIS A 33 9.31 1.56 8.85
CA HIS A 33 10.45 0.69 9.10
C HIS A 33 10.57 -0.43 8.07
N TYR A 34 10.03 -0.23 6.86
CA TYR A 34 10.05 -1.24 5.83
C TYR A 34 11.47 -1.60 5.39
N VAL A 35 11.75 -2.91 5.40
CA VAL A 35 12.97 -3.50 4.86
C VAL A 35 12.59 -4.73 4.03
N PRO A 36 13.03 -4.84 2.76
CA PRO A 36 12.88 -6.06 1.97
C PRO A 36 13.45 -7.26 2.73
N SER A 37 12.69 -8.37 2.80
CA SER A 37 13.12 -9.54 3.55
C SER A 37 14.18 -10.31 2.76
N SER A 38 15.17 -10.88 3.46
CA SER A 38 16.14 -11.79 2.84
C SER A 38 15.46 -12.99 2.19
N ASP A 39 14.41 -13.53 2.84
CA ASP A 39 13.62 -14.66 2.33
C ASP A 39 12.94 -14.36 0.98
N GLY A 40 12.62 -13.10 0.70
CA GLY A 40 12.07 -12.71 -0.59
C GLY A 40 13.14 -12.63 -1.67
N LEU A 41 14.37 -12.20 -1.34
CA LEU A 41 15.49 -12.17 -2.29
C LEU A 41 15.85 -13.58 -2.76
N ASP A 42 15.87 -14.55 -1.84
CA ASP A 42 16.13 -15.95 -2.14
C ASP A 42 15.06 -16.59 -3.04
N LYS A 43 13.84 -16.02 -3.07
CA LYS A 43 12.70 -16.53 -3.85
C LYS A 43 12.51 -15.85 -5.19
N THR A 44 12.79 -14.56 -5.28
CA THR A 44 12.48 -13.75 -6.47
C THR A 44 13.71 -13.35 -7.27
N GLU A 45 14.91 -13.60 -6.74
CA GLU A 45 16.22 -13.29 -7.33
C GLU A 45 16.36 -11.82 -7.78
N SER A 46 15.52 -10.94 -7.23
CA SER A 46 15.38 -9.56 -7.68
C SER A 46 14.75 -8.69 -6.60
N THR A 47 15.31 -7.49 -6.37
CA THR A 47 14.86 -6.57 -5.32
C THR A 47 13.39 -6.17 -5.51
N ASN A 48 12.97 -5.93 -6.75
CA ASN A 48 11.61 -5.57 -7.10
C ASN A 48 10.62 -6.72 -6.86
N GLY A 49 11.01 -7.96 -7.22
CA GLY A 49 10.25 -9.15 -6.88
C GLY A 49 10.11 -9.34 -5.36
N THR A 50 11.18 -9.05 -4.61
CA THR A 50 11.17 -9.13 -3.13
C THR A 50 10.22 -8.11 -2.54
N VAL A 51 10.19 -6.89 -3.10
CA VAL A 51 9.26 -5.86 -2.65
C VAL A 51 7.81 -6.30 -2.88
N ASN A 52 7.48 -6.78 -4.09
CA ASN A 52 6.16 -7.32 -4.40
C ASN A 52 5.78 -8.47 -3.45
N TYR A 53 6.65 -9.47 -3.30
CA TYR A 53 6.44 -10.61 -2.40
C TYR A 53 6.15 -10.19 -0.95
N ASN A 54 6.92 -9.23 -0.44
CA ASN A 54 6.72 -8.69 0.90
C ASN A 54 5.39 -7.94 1.02
N LEU A 55 5.03 -7.12 0.02
CA LEU A 55 3.77 -6.39 0.02
C LEU A 55 2.57 -7.35 -0.03
N GLU A 56 2.62 -8.41 -0.83
CA GLU A 56 1.58 -9.45 -0.87
C GLU A 56 1.37 -10.09 0.51
N LYS A 57 2.46 -10.42 1.20
CA LYS A 57 2.41 -10.99 2.55
C LYS A 57 1.86 -10.02 3.59
N ILE A 58 2.27 -8.75 3.54
CA ILE A 58 1.86 -7.74 4.52
C ILE A 58 0.40 -7.33 4.31
N LEU A 59 -0.03 -7.16 3.05
CA LEU A 59 -1.33 -6.63 2.68
C LEU A 59 -2.36 -7.73 2.32
N GLY A 60 -1.96 -9.00 2.34
CA GLY A 60 -2.86 -10.14 2.15
C GLY A 60 -3.42 -10.25 0.73
N TYR A 61 -2.60 -10.03 -0.30
CA TYR A 61 -3.02 -9.99 -1.71
C TYR A 61 -3.28 -11.40 -2.30
N GLU A 62 -4.05 -12.25 -1.62
CA GLU A 62 -4.43 -13.58 -2.15
C GLU A 62 -5.93 -13.86 -1.94
N ARG A 63 -6.63 -14.11 -3.06
CA ARG A 63 -8.05 -14.50 -3.22
C ARG A 63 -9.15 -13.53 -2.81
N ASP A 64 -9.04 -12.81 -1.69
CA ASP A 64 -10.15 -11.99 -1.17
C ASP A 64 -9.96 -10.47 -1.39
N GLY A 65 -8.89 -10.09 -2.09
CA GLY A 65 -8.53 -8.71 -2.38
C GLY A 65 -7.51 -8.14 -1.40
N LEU A 66 -7.04 -6.92 -1.67
CA LEU A 66 -6.05 -6.23 -0.84
C LEU A 66 -6.68 -5.78 0.48
N VAL A 67 -6.01 -6.04 1.60
CA VAL A 67 -6.48 -5.71 2.95
C VAL A 67 -5.56 -4.67 3.61
N LEU A 68 -6.12 -3.59 4.17
CA LEU A 68 -5.37 -2.53 4.84
C LEU A 68 -5.53 -2.58 6.35
N ASN A 69 -4.79 -3.43 7.08
CA ASN A 69 -5.03 -3.65 8.52
C ASN A 69 -4.48 -2.56 9.47
N GLY A 70 -4.62 -1.28 9.12
CA GLY A 70 -4.22 -0.17 9.98
C GLY A 70 -4.53 1.19 9.39
N ASN A 71 -4.43 2.22 10.24
CA ASN A 71 -4.55 3.62 9.85
C ASN A 71 -3.41 4.44 10.49
N GLY A 72 -3.35 5.73 10.19
CA GLY A 72 -2.37 6.64 10.79
C GLY A 72 -0.98 6.61 10.13
N PRO A 73 0.05 7.17 10.79
CA PRO A 73 1.34 7.49 10.17
C PRO A 73 2.06 6.30 9.53
N GLY A 74 1.93 5.11 10.12
CA GLY A 74 2.53 3.88 9.58
C GLY A 74 1.91 3.47 8.24
N MET A 75 0.61 3.69 8.05
CA MET A 75 -0.06 3.42 6.78
C MET A 75 0.22 4.53 5.74
N VAL A 76 0.33 5.79 6.16
CA VAL A 76 0.71 6.89 5.27
C VAL A 76 2.08 6.65 4.63
N ALA A 77 3.02 6.07 5.38
CA ALA A 77 4.35 5.71 4.87
C ALA A 77 4.33 4.67 3.73
N LEU A 78 3.24 3.90 3.56
CA LEU A 78 3.08 3.01 2.40
C LEU A 78 3.09 3.79 1.08
N ALA A 79 2.45 4.96 1.03
CA ALA A 79 2.42 5.76 -0.19
C ALA A 79 3.82 6.31 -0.53
N ASP A 80 4.63 6.66 0.47
CA ASP A 80 6.03 7.07 0.28
C ASP A 80 6.89 5.93 -0.25
N LEU A 81 6.71 4.73 0.31
CA LEU A 81 7.38 3.53 -0.13
C LEU A 81 7.06 3.19 -1.59
N LEU A 82 5.78 3.20 -1.95
CA LEU A 82 5.35 2.89 -3.32
C LEU A 82 5.84 3.94 -4.32
N ASN A 83 5.81 5.23 -3.96
CA ASN A 83 6.36 6.29 -4.80
C ASN A 83 7.87 6.11 -5.02
N SER A 84 8.60 5.78 -3.95
CA SER A 84 10.04 5.56 -4.00
C SER A 84 10.40 4.39 -4.90
N TYR A 85 9.74 3.24 -4.73
CA TYR A 85 10.02 2.06 -5.55
C TYR A 85 9.54 2.20 -7.01
N THR A 86 8.40 2.85 -7.24
CA THR A 86 7.94 3.16 -8.61
C THR A 86 8.90 4.12 -9.32
N THR A 87 9.51 5.06 -8.59
CA THR A 87 10.49 6.01 -9.14
C THR A 87 11.87 5.37 -9.33
N GLN A 88 12.33 4.60 -8.35
CA GLN A 88 13.65 3.94 -8.35
C GLN A 88 13.74 2.84 -9.40
N PHE A 89 12.65 2.08 -9.57
CA PHE A 89 12.57 1.00 -10.54
C PHE A 89 11.78 1.41 -11.80
N ARG A 90 11.97 2.66 -12.28
CA ARG A 90 11.46 3.19 -13.57
C ARG A 90 11.95 2.43 -14.82
N ILE A 91 12.28 1.15 -14.70
CA ILE A 91 12.49 0.24 -15.80
C ILE A 91 11.10 -0.11 -16.37
N PRO A 92 10.88 -0.13 -17.70
CA PRO A 92 9.55 -0.07 -18.31
C PRO A 92 8.61 -1.25 -18.03
N ASN A 93 9.03 -2.25 -17.26
CA ASN A 93 8.39 -3.56 -17.19
C ASN A 93 8.01 -4.04 -15.80
N ASP A 94 8.18 -3.25 -14.73
CA ASP A 94 7.59 -3.64 -13.44
C ASP A 94 6.14 -3.18 -13.35
N ALA A 95 5.31 -3.80 -14.20
CA ALA A 95 3.87 -3.56 -14.22
C ALA A 95 3.22 -3.87 -12.86
N VAL A 96 3.83 -4.73 -12.03
CA VAL A 96 3.25 -5.16 -10.76
C VAL A 96 3.44 -4.09 -9.69
N LEU A 97 4.64 -3.51 -9.55
CA LEU A 97 4.86 -2.42 -8.59
C LEU A 97 3.96 -1.20 -8.87
N ALA A 98 3.74 -0.89 -10.15
CA ALA A 98 2.87 0.19 -10.58
C ALA A 98 1.37 -0.05 -10.24
N LEU A 99 0.94 -1.30 -10.02
CA LEU A 99 -0.45 -1.63 -9.70
C LEU A 99 -0.79 -1.44 -8.21
N TRP A 100 0.21 -1.44 -7.32
CA TRP A 100 -0.03 -1.29 -5.89
C TRP A 100 -0.63 0.05 -5.51
N GLY A 101 -0.17 1.16 -6.09
CA GLY A 101 -0.74 2.49 -5.83
C GLY A 101 -2.25 2.53 -6.07
N PRO A 102 -2.72 2.20 -7.30
CA PRO A 102 -4.14 2.09 -7.61
C PRO A 102 -4.90 1.08 -6.72
N ALA A 103 -4.32 -0.09 -6.44
CA ALA A 103 -4.97 -1.11 -5.61
C ALA A 103 -5.18 -0.63 -4.17
N VAL A 104 -4.16 -0.04 -3.55
CA VAL A 104 -4.25 0.53 -2.20
C VAL A 104 -5.27 1.66 -2.16
N LEU A 105 -5.29 2.53 -3.18
CA LEU A 105 -6.29 3.61 -3.27
C LEU A 105 -7.71 3.06 -3.33
N ALA A 106 -7.96 2.06 -4.18
CA ALA A 106 -9.27 1.44 -4.32
C ALA A 106 -9.74 0.81 -3.01
N THR A 107 -8.86 0.06 -2.32
CA THR A 107 -9.19 -0.51 -1.01
C THR A 107 -9.45 0.56 0.03
N ALA A 108 -8.63 1.62 0.09
CA ALA A 108 -8.84 2.70 1.03
C ALA A 108 -10.20 3.38 0.81
N GLN A 109 -10.57 3.66 -0.45
CA GLN A 109 -11.89 4.20 -0.81
C GLN A 109 -13.03 3.26 -0.42
N ALA A 110 -12.87 1.95 -0.61
CA ALA A 110 -13.86 0.96 -0.17
C ALA A 110 -14.08 0.98 1.35
N ILE A 111 -13.02 1.22 2.14
CA ILE A 111 -13.13 1.40 3.60
C ILE A 111 -14.00 2.62 3.93
N TYR A 112 -13.80 3.77 3.28
CA TYR A 112 -14.66 4.94 3.46
C TYR A 112 -16.13 4.63 3.13
N THR A 113 -16.38 3.96 2.00
CA THR A 113 -17.73 3.55 1.59
C THR A 113 -18.37 2.63 2.63
N SER A 114 -17.64 1.61 3.12
CA SER A 114 -18.13 0.69 4.14
C SER A 114 -18.43 1.38 5.48
N ALA A 115 -17.68 2.43 5.80
CA ALA A 115 -17.88 3.24 7.00
C ALA A 115 -18.96 4.32 6.85
N GLY A 116 -19.57 4.47 5.66
CA GLY A 116 -20.54 5.53 5.37
C GLY A 116 -19.95 6.94 5.44
N LYS A 117 -18.63 7.09 5.20
CA LYS A 117 -17.92 8.38 5.27
C LYS A 117 -17.46 8.84 3.89
N PRO A 118 -17.40 10.15 3.62
CA PRO A 118 -16.80 10.66 2.40
C PRO A 118 -15.29 10.41 2.39
N VAL A 119 -14.74 10.11 1.21
CA VAL A 119 -13.28 9.97 1.01
C VAL A 119 -12.59 11.29 1.33
N SER A 120 -11.51 11.24 2.12
CA SER A 120 -10.72 12.43 2.44
C SER A 120 -10.11 13.07 1.19
N THR A 121 -10.22 14.39 1.10
CA THR A 121 -9.60 15.23 0.06
C THR A 121 -8.65 16.28 0.64
N ILE A 122 -8.32 16.16 1.93
CA ILE A 122 -7.44 17.13 2.63
C ILE A 122 -6.01 16.98 2.11
N ARG A 123 -5.62 17.87 1.20
CA ARG A 123 -4.24 17.90 0.71
C ARG A 123 -3.29 18.22 1.86
N ILE A 124 -2.32 17.34 2.06
CA ILE A 124 -1.20 17.57 2.98
C ILE A 124 -0.24 18.52 2.23
N GLY A 125 -0.12 19.75 2.75
CA GLY A 125 0.77 20.79 2.22
C GLY A 125 2.21 20.65 2.68
#